data_AF-A0A7C4XFI2-F1
#
_entry.id   AF-A0A7C4XFI2-F1
#
_cell.length_a   1.000
_cell.length_b   1.000
_cell.length_c   1.000
_cell.angle_alpha   90.00
_cell.angle_beta   90.00
_cell.angle_gamma   90.00
#
_symmetry.space_group_name_H-M   'P 1'
#
loop_
_entity.id
_entity.type
_entity.pdbx_description
1 polymer ?
#
loop_
_entity_poly.entity_id
_entity_poly.type
_entity_poly.pdbx_seq_one_letter_code
_entity_poly.pdbx_strand_id
1 'polypeptide(L)'
;MATFSTIDRRLADAVQGLHDHLWHAPRKDETVLLRRIEQSAVALDRYVRGRGAISSGVRPLTRRFQKVPGGADLFEFLTVVSSLAGAIETHRRKPKEAAHRCSRAVVSLSIHLASAADRFDLVEAFEGGTSDFLGFTSALADVLEQKGVVRAGEFKRVANSVYDIHALWDDRGSKDGHQVAAVAAIGSMAYAATLFLAALRELGRYQEVPYGRLVPAMRRLLDRLGAHP
;
A
#
# COMPACT_ATOMS: atom_id res chain seq x y z
N MET A 1 15.69 0.20 22.07
CA MET A 1 15.12 -0.11 20.74
C MET A 1 13.96 0.83 20.48
N ALA A 2 13.72 1.26 19.24
CA ALA A 2 12.58 2.14 18.92
C ALA A 2 11.25 1.38 19.03
N THR A 3 10.21 2.04 19.55
CA THR A 3 8.84 1.49 19.57
C THR A 3 8.23 1.51 18.18
N PHE A 4 7.25 0.63 17.92
CA PHE A 4 6.51 0.64 16.65
C PHE A 4 5.91 2.01 16.35
N SER A 5 5.29 2.66 17.34
CA SER A 5 4.69 3.98 17.18
C SER A 5 5.67 5.04 16.69
N THR A 6 6.94 4.95 17.10
CA THR A 6 8.00 5.86 16.64
C THR A 6 8.40 5.56 15.21
N ILE A 7 8.46 4.27 14.83
CA ILE A 7 8.80 3.81 13.48
C ILE A 7 7.69 4.19 12.51
N ASP A 8 6.43 3.89 12.87
CA ASP A 8 5.22 4.17 12.08
C ASP A 8 5.11 5.67 11.76
N ARG A 9 5.26 6.54 12.77
CA ARG A 9 5.22 7.99 12.55
C ARG A 9 6.31 8.47 11.59
N ARG A 10 7.56 8.07 11.83
CA ARG A 10 8.69 8.48 10.97
C ARG A 10 8.52 7.99 9.53
N LEU A 11 8.01 6.78 9.37
CA LEU A 11 7.76 6.21 8.04
C LEU A 11 6.59 6.91 7.35
N ALA A 12 5.49 7.17 8.04
CA ALA A 12 4.36 7.94 7.50
C ALA A 12 4.79 9.33 7.04
N ASP A 13 5.56 10.05 7.87
CA ASP A 13 6.12 11.36 7.52
C ASP A 13 7.04 11.29 6.29
N ALA A 14 7.83 10.22 6.17
CA ALA A 14 8.72 10.00 5.03
C ALA A 14 7.98 9.63 3.75
N VAL A 15 6.92 8.81 3.84
CA VAL A 15 6.05 8.44 2.71
C VAL A 15 5.26 9.64 2.22
N GLN A 16 4.70 10.45 3.12
CA GLN A 16 4.04 11.71 2.74
C GLN A 16 5.06 12.68 2.11
N GLY A 17 6.25 12.79 2.69
CA GLY A 17 7.31 13.61 2.12
C GLY A 17 7.76 13.16 0.73
N LEU A 18 7.70 11.85 0.43
CA LEU A 18 7.95 11.30 -0.90
C LEU A 18 6.81 11.66 -1.85
N HIS A 19 5.56 11.44 -1.43
CA HIS A 19 4.37 11.82 -2.20
C HIS A 19 4.43 13.28 -2.64
N ASP A 20 4.65 14.20 -1.71
CA ASP A 20 4.69 15.64 -1.99
C ASP A 20 5.81 15.99 -2.99
N HIS A 21 6.98 15.35 -2.85
CA HIS A 21 8.11 15.56 -3.76
C HIS A 21 7.82 15.02 -5.18
N LEU A 22 7.05 13.94 -5.30
CA LEU A 22 6.67 13.35 -6.58
C LEU A 22 5.60 14.18 -7.31
N TRP A 23 4.55 14.63 -6.62
CA TRP A 23 3.36 15.15 -7.30
C TRP A 23 2.96 16.61 -6.98
N HIS A 24 3.53 17.25 -5.97
CA HIS A 24 3.12 18.61 -5.58
C HIS A 24 4.27 19.63 -5.59
N ALA A 25 5.22 19.48 -4.68
CA ALA A 25 6.28 20.44 -4.46
C ALA A 25 7.60 19.68 -4.26
N PRO A 26 8.51 19.68 -5.25
CA PRO A 26 9.82 19.08 -5.11
C PRO A 26 10.52 19.63 -3.86
N ARG A 27 10.76 18.76 -2.87
CA ARG A 27 11.53 19.15 -1.68
C ARG A 27 12.92 19.64 -2.09
N LYS A 28 13.35 20.76 -1.51
CA LYS A 28 14.71 21.32 -1.71
C LYS A 28 15.82 20.34 -1.28
N ASP A 29 15.56 19.49 -0.28
CA ASP A 29 16.54 18.57 0.28
C ASP A 29 16.21 17.09 0.00
N GLU A 30 16.16 16.68 -1.27
CA GLU A 30 15.88 15.31 -1.71
C GLU A 30 16.76 14.26 -0.99
N THR A 31 18.07 14.53 -0.86
CA THR A 31 19.01 13.64 -0.19
C THR A 31 18.62 13.35 1.27
N VAL A 32 18.09 14.34 1.99
CA VAL A 32 17.66 14.17 3.38
C VAL A 32 16.41 13.31 3.45
N LEU A 33 15.46 13.52 2.53
CA LEU A 33 14.26 12.70 2.41
C LEU A 33 14.60 11.23 2.13
N LEU A 34 15.43 10.96 1.12
CA LEU A 34 15.83 9.60 0.74
C LEU A 34 16.55 8.89 1.89
N ARG A 35 17.42 9.58 2.62
CA ARG A 35 18.08 9.04 3.82
C ARG A 35 17.07 8.69 4.93
N ARG A 36 16.06 9.53 5.17
CA ARG A 36 15.00 9.26 6.15
C ARG A 36 14.16 8.04 5.75
N ILE A 37 13.87 7.89 4.46
CA ILE A 37 13.18 6.72 3.90
C ILE A 37 14.00 5.45 4.16
N GLU A 38 15.29 5.43 3.81
CA GLU A 38 16.17 4.28 4.07
C GLU A 38 16.21 3.91 5.56
N GLN A 39 16.42 4.89 6.44
CA GLN A 39 16.49 4.68 7.88
C GLN A 39 15.18 4.12 8.45
N SER A 40 14.05 4.65 7.99
CA SER A 40 12.72 4.21 8.43
C SER A 40 12.41 2.79 7.93
N ALA A 41 12.78 2.47 6.68
CA ALA A 41 12.66 1.13 6.12
C ALA A 41 13.52 0.10 6.88
N VAL A 42 14.77 0.44 7.22
CA VAL A 42 15.65 -0.41 8.05
C VAL A 42 15.08 -0.60 9.46
N ALA A 43 14.52 0.44 10.06
CA ALA A 43 13.91 0.35 11.38
C ALA A 43 12.68 -0.57 11.36
N LEU A 44 11.80 -0.42 10.36
CA LEU A 44 10.64 -1.29 10.18
C LEU A 44 11.08 -2.74 9.94
N ASP A 45 12.04 -2.97 9.04
CA ASP A 45 12.58 -4.30 8.74
C ASP A 45 13.08 -5.01 10.01
N ARG A 46 13.85 -4.31 10.85
CA ARG A 46 14.33 -4.84 12.13
C ARG A 46 13.18 -5.14 13.09
N TYR A 47 12.22 -4.23 13.20
CA TYR A 47 11.08 -4.39 14.10
C TYR A 47 10.25 -5.63 13.76
N VAL A 48 9.98 -5.85 12.47
CA VAL A 48 9.16 -6.98 12.00
C VAL A 48 9.97 -8.25 11.76
N ARG A 49 11.28 -8.24 12.06
CA ARG A 49 12.23 -9.33 11.74
C ARG A 49 12.18 -9.72 10.25
N GLY A 50 12.10 -8.71 9.38
CA GLY A 50 11.93 -8.82 7.93
C GLY A 50 13.11 -9.44 7.18
N ARG A 51 14.25 -9.67 7.85
CA ARG A 51 15.48 -10.26 7.27
C ARG A 51 15.97 -9.52 6.02
N GLY A 52 15.80 -8.21 5.99
CA GLY A 52 16.18 -7.35 4.88
C GLY A 52 15.15 -7.24 3.77
N ALA A 53 13.99 -7.91 3.83
CA ALA A 53 12.98 -7.84 2.76
C ALA A 53 12.52 -6.40 2.48
N ILE A 54 12.27 -5.59 3.52
CA ILE A 54 11.82 -4.21 3.34
C ILE A 54 13.00 -3.32 2.94
N SER A 55 14.10 -3.40 3.68
CA SER A 55 15.26 -2.52 3.43
C SER A 55 15.92 -2.75 2.06
N SER A 56 15.91 -3.98 1.55
CA SER A 56 16.46 -4.32 0.23
C SER A 56 15.57 -3.88 -0.94
N GLY A 57 14.26 -3.71 -0.73
CA GLY A 57 13.37 -3.09 -1.73
C GLY A 57 13.59 -1.58 -1.86
N VAL A 58 14.03 -0.93 -0.78
CA VAL A 58 14.15 0.54 -0.70
C VAL A 58 15.54 1.05 -1.11
N ARG A 59 16.60 0.39 -0.61
CA ARG A 59 17.98 0.87 -0.74
C ARG A 59 18.46 1.07 -2.19
N PRO A 60 18.13 0.21 -3.17
CA PRO A 60 18.59 0.44 -4.54
C PRO A 60 17.95 1.67 -5.18
N LEU A 61 16.65 1.91 -4.92
CA LEU A 61 15.90 3.03 -5.48
C LEU A 61 16.30 4.37 -4.86
N THR A 62 16.64 4.39 -3.58
CA THR A 62 17.08 5.61 -2.89
C THR A 62 18.52 6.02 -3.23
N ARG A 63 19.38 5.07 -3.62
CA ARG A 63 20.78 5.36 -4.02
C ARG A 63 20.93 5.89 -5.44
N ARG A 64 20.03 5.47 -6.34
CA ARG A 64 20.00 5.89 -7.75
C ARG A 64 18.62 6.44 -8.05
N PHE A 65 18.19 7.39 -7.22
CA PHE A 65 16.83 7.88 -7.27
C PHE A 65 16.54 8.53 -8.61
N GLN A 66 15.49 8.04 -9.25
CA GLN A 66 14.89 8.63 -10.44
C GLN A 66 13.42 8.81 -10.13
N LYS A 67 12.96 10.06 -10.26
CA LYS A 67 11.55 10.42 -10.01
C LYS A 67 10.59 9.56 -10.84
N VAL A 68 10.94 9.30 -12.10
CA VAL A 68 10.20 8.43 -13.01
C VAL A 68 11.17 7.38 -13.59
N PRO A 69 10.84 6.07 -13.58
CA PRO A 69 9.66 5.45 -12.95
C PRO A 69 9.85 5.15 -11.44
N GLY A 70 11.10 5.12 -10.96
CA GLY A 70 11.43 4.51 -9.66
C GLY A 70 10.82 5.19 -8.42
N GLY A 71 10.44 6.46 -8.50
CA GLY A 71 9.81 7.20 -7.41
C GLY A 71 8.41 6.69 -7.07
N ALA A 72 7.57 6.50 -8.09
CA ALA A 72 6.20 6.01 -7.91
C ALA A 72 6.18 4.57 -7.36
N ASP A 73 7.08 3.71 -7.85
CA ASP A 73 7.21 2.34 -7.36
C ASP A 73 7.72 2.28 -5.92
N LEU A 74 8.68 3.14 -5.57
CA LEU A 74 9.15 3.27 -4.19
C LEU A 74 8.02 3.72 -3.26
N PHE A 75 7.23 4.71 -3.69
CA PHE A 75 6.08 5.18 -2.95
C PHE A 75 5.08 4.05 -2.71
N GLU A 76 4.67 3.34 -3.77
CA GLU A 76 3.67 2.28 -3.65
C GLU A 76 4.14 1.14 -2.76
N PHE A 77 5.40 0.70 -2.93
CA PHE A 77 6.00 -0.30 -2.04
C PHE A 77 5.96 0.11 -0.57
N LEU A 78 6.35 1.35 -0.26
CA LEU A 78 6.36 1.87 1.10
C LEU A 78 4.94 2.02 1.66
N THR A 79 3.99 2.47 0.85
CA THR A 79 2.56 2.58 1.22
C THR A 79 2.01 1.22 1.62
N VAL A 80 2.25 0.17 0.84
CA VAL A 80 1.77 -1.19 1.17
C VAL A 80 2.40 -1.71 2.47
N VAL A 81 3.73 -1.69 2.59
CA VAL A 81 4.40 -2.27 3.78
C VAL A 81 4.10 -1.50 5.06
N SER A 82 4.00 -0.16 4.99
CA SER A 82 3.67 0.67 6.15
C SER A 82 2.21 0.51 6.57
N SER A 83 1.28 0.46 5.61
CA SER A 83 -0.14 0.27 5.88
C SER A 83 -0.41 -1.09 6.52
N LEU A 84 0.19 -2.16 5.98
CA LEU A 84 0.09 -3.50 6.58
C LEU A 84 0.68 -3.55 7.97
N ALA A 85 1.90 -3.05 8.16
CA ALA A 85 2.54 -3.06 9.49
C ALA A 85 1.68 -2.30 10.51
N GLY A 86 1.18 -1.11 10.14
CA GLY A 86 0.31 -0.31 10.98
C GLY A 86 -1.00 -1.00 11.31
N ALA A 87 -1.66 -1.60 10.33
CA ALA A 87 -2.91 -2.32 10.54
C ALA A 87 -2.71 -3.54 11.45
N ILE A 88 -1.67 -4.33 11.23
CA ILE A 88 -1.33 -5.49 12.08
C ILE A 88 -1.06 -5.07 13.52
N GLU A 89 -0.32 -3.98 13.75
CA GLU A 89 0.00 -3.54 15.12
C GLU A 89 -1.19 -2.90 15.85
N THR A 90 -2.21 -2.44 15.12
CA THR A 90 -3.35 -1.72 15.70
C THR A 90 -4.65 -2.52 15.74
N HIS A 91 -4.82 -3.60 14.96
CA HIS A 91 -6.11 -4.28 14.74
C HIS A 91 -6.88 -4.64 16.02
N ARG A 92 -6.20 -5.08 17.09
CA ARG A 92 -6.88 -5.49 18.34
C ARG A 92 -7.40 -4.30 19.16
N ARG A 93 -6.68 -3.17 19.12
CA ARG A 93 -6.93 -1.99 19.98
C ARG A 93 -7.69 -0.89 19.26
N LYS A 94 -7.46 -0.77 17.95
CA LYS A 94 -8.04 0.23 17.05
C LYS A 94 -8.41 -0.44 15.72
N PRO A 95 -9.41 -1.34 15.71
CA PRO A 95 -9.78 -2.10 14.53
C PRO A 95 -10.21 -1.21 13.34
N LYS A 96 -10.95 -0.12 13.61
CA LYS A 96 -11.32 0.87 12.59
C LYS A 96 -10.11 1.53 11.93
N GLU A 97 -9.10 1.88 12.72
CA GLU A 97 -7.84 2.46 12.21
C GLU A 97 -7.07 1.44 11.35
N ALA A 98 -7.07 0.17 11.74
CA ALA A 98 -6.47 -0.89 10.93
C ALA A 98 -7.20 -1.05 9.58
N ALA A 99 -8.54 -1.07 9.58
CA ALA A 99 -9.34 -1.09 8.36
C ALA A 99 -9.10 0.16 7.49
N HIS A 100 -9.03 1.35 8.11
CA HIS A 100 -8.73 2.60 7.42
C HIS A 100 -7.38 2.56 6.68
N ARG A 101 -6.33 2.05 7.35
CA ARG A 101 -5.01 1.87 6.72
C ARG A 101 -5.05 0.93 5.53
N CYS A 102 -5.77 -0.18 5.65
CA CYS A 102 -5.95 -1.12 4.54
C CYS A 102 -6.72 -0.48 3.37
N SER A 103 -7.79 0.26 3.66
CA SER A 103 -8.60 1.01 2.68
C SER A 103 -7.76 2.03 1.90
N ARG A 104 -6.95 2.84 2.58
CA ARG A 104 -6.05 3.79 1.92
C ARG A 104 -5.04 3.11 0.99
N ALA A 105 -4.53 1.95 1.38
CA ALA A 105 -3.57 1.24 0.54
C ALA A 105 -4.21 0.64 -0.70
N VAL A 106 -5.42 0.07 -0.63
CA VAL A 106 -6.10 -0.43 -1.85
C VAL A 106 -6.52 0.69 -2.79
N VAL A 107 -6.82 1.88 -2.26
CA VAL A 107 -7.02 3.09 -3.08
C VAL A 107 -5.72 3.44 -3.82
N SER A 108 -4.58 3.49 -3.11
CA SER A 108 -3.25 3.74 -3.71
C SER A 108 -2.93 2.74 -4.82
N LEU A 109 -3.08 1.44 -4.55
CA LEU A 109 -2.85 0.37 -5.53
C LEU A 109 -3.72 0.55 -6.78
N SER A 110 -4.98 0.93 -6.60
CA SER A 110 -5.93 1.12 -7.70
C SER A 110 -5.56 2.34 -8.55
N ILE A 111 -5.19 3.46 -7.93
CA ILE A 111 -4.67 4.66 -8.63
C ILE A 111 -3.39 4.32 -9.39
N HIS A 112 -2.48 3.55 -8.77
CA HIS A 112 -1.26 3.13 -9.41
C HIS A 112 -1.53 2.24 -10.64
N LEU A 113 -2.48 1.30 -10.58
CA LEU A 113 -2.86 0.51 -11.75
C LEU A 113 -3.49 1.35 -12.85
N ALA A 114 -4.33 2.33 -12.50
CA ALA A 114 -4.91 3.24 -13.48
C ALA A 114 -3.80 4.03 -14.21
N SER A 115 -2.82 4.55 -13.47
CA SER A 115 -1.64 5.20 -14.03
C SER A 115 -0.80 4.25 -14.89
N ALA A 116 -0.54 3.03 -14.42
CA ALA A 116 0.20 2.00 -15.16
C ALA A 116 -0.50 1.55 -16.46
N ALA A 117 -1.83 1.65 -16.49
CA ALA A 117 -2.68 1.41 -17.64
C ALA A 117 -2.89 2.66 -18.53
N ASP A 118 -2.22 3.77 -18.24
CA ASP A 118 -2.31 5.05 -18.96
C ASP A 118 -3.74 5.64 -18.94
N ARG A 119 -4.45 5.50 -17.82
CA ARG A 119 -5.84 5.98 -17.60
C ARG A 119 -5.95 6.97 -16.44
N PHE A 120 -5.23 8.09 -16.56
CA PHE A 120 -5.28 9.19 -15.59
C PHE A 120 -6.66 9.84 -15.49
N ASP A 121 -7.46 9.81 -16.57
CA ASP A 121 -8.84 10.30 -16.58
C ASP A 121 -9.73 9.61 -15.53
N LEU A 122 -9.49 8.32 -15.27
CA LEU A 122 -10.20 7.59 -14.22
C LEU A 122 -9.82 8.08 -12.81
N VAL A 123 -8.55 8.43 -12.62
CA VAL A 123 -8.03 8.97 -11.36
C VAL A 123 -8.61 10.36 -11.13
N GLU A 124 -8.58 11.24 -12.13
CA GLU A 124 -9.15 12.59 -12.05
C GLU A 124 -10.65 12.58 -11.73
N ALA A 125 -11.42 11.68 -12.37
CA ALA A 125 -12.84 11.52 -12.10
C ALA A 125 -13.12 11.05 -10.66
N PHE A 126 -12.31 10.13 -10.13
CA PHE A 126 -12.43 9.64 -8.76
C PHE A 126 -12.01 10.70 -7.73
N GLU A 127 -10.82 11.28 -7.87
CA GLU A 127 -10.30 12.29 -6.95
C GLU A 127 -11.11 13.59 -6.99
N GLY A 128 -11.69 13.93 -8.15
CA GLY A 128 -12.62 15.04 -8.33
C GLY A 128 -14.04 14.78 -7.81
N GLY A 129 -14.33 13.57 -7.29
CA GLY A 129 -15.63 13.20 -6.73
C GLY A 129 -16.74 12.93 -7.75
N THR A 130 -16.38 12.80 -9.03
CA THR A 130 -17.33 12.44 -10.11
C THR A 130 -17.69 10.95 -10.07
N SER A 131 -16.79 10.11 -9.57
CA SER A 131 -16.99 8.68 -9.38
C SER A 131 -16.68 8.28 -7.94
N ASP A 132 -17.44 7.34 -7.38
CA ASP A 132 -17.09 6.69 -6.12
C ASP A 132 -16.06 5.58 -6.35
N PHE A 133 -15.61 4.92 -5.27
CA PHE A 133 -14.58 3.89 -5.38
C PHE A 133 -15.04 2.66 -6.19
N LEU A 134 -16.32 2.31 -6.12
CA LEU A 134 -16.89 1.20 -6.88
C LEU A 134 -16.95 1.51 -8.37
N GLY A 135 -17.39 2.72 -8.74
CA GLY A 135 -17.40 3.20 -10.11
C GLY A 135 -15.99 3.26 -10.69
N PHE A 136 -15.06 3.84 -9.94
CA PHE A 136 -13.64 3.92 -10.32
C PHE A 136 -13.03 2.54 -10.58
N THR A 137 -13.16 1.62 -9.63
CA THR A 137 -12.57 0.27 -9.75
C THR A 137 -13.28 -0.60 -10.77
N SER A 138 -14.56 -0.35 -11.07
CA SER A 138 -15.28 -1.00 -12.17
C SER A 138 -14.74 -0.56 -13.53
N ALA A 139 -14.63 0.74 -13.76
CA ALA A 139 -14.04 1.26 -15.00
C ALA A 139 -12.57 0.83 -15.15
N LEU A 140 -11.80 0.81 -14.05
CA LEU A 140 -10.42 0.31 -14.05
C LEU A 140 -10.36 -1.18 -14.43
N ALA A 141 -11.26 -2.01 -13.90
CA ALA A 141 -11.28 -3.44 -14.23
C ALA A 141 -11.52 -3.65 -15.73
N ASP A 142 -12.49 -2.94 -16.32
CA ASP A 142 -12.79 -3.05 -17.75
C ASP A 142 -11.56 -2.70 -18.61
N VAL A 143 -10.82 -1.66 -18.23
CA VAL A 143 -9.56 -1.26 -18.89
C VAL A 143 -8.49 -2.33 -18.77
N LEU A 144 -8.31 -2.87 -17.57
CA LEU A 144 -7.30 -3.89 -17.30
C LEU A 144 -7.62 -5.16 -18.11
N GLU A 145 -8.88 -5.58 -18.18
CA GLU A 145 -9.32 -6.72 -19.00
C GLU A 145 -9.05 -6.49 -20.48
N GLN A 146 -9.36 -5.29 -21.01
CA GLN A 146 -9.04 -4.92 -22.39
C GLN A 146 -7.54 -4.97 -22.70
N LYS A 147 -6.69 -4.72 -21.69
CA LYS A 147 -5.23 -4.82 -21.78
C LYS A 147 -4.69 -6.24 -21.52
N GLY A 148 -5.56 -7.23 -21.37
CA GLY A 148 -5.20 -8.63 -21.19
C GLY A 148 -4.89 -9.02 -19.75
N VAL A 149 -5.27 -8.20 -18.76
CA VAL A 149 -5.07 -8.53 -17.35
C VAL A 149 -6.11 -9.55 -16.90
N VAL A 150 -5.69 -10.79 -16.64
CA VAL A 150 -6.61 -11.94 -16.46
C VAL A 150 -7.44 -11.82 -15.19
N ARG A 151 -6.87 -11.24 -14.13
CA ARG A 151 -7.47 -11.20 -12.79
C ARG A 151 -7.98 -9.82 -12.39
N ALA A 152 -8.27 -8.95 -13.36
CA ALA A 152 -8.77 -7.59 -13.14
C ALA A 152 -10.08 -7.57 -12.33
N GLY A 153 -11.09 -8.36 -12.73
CA GLY A 153 -12.34 -8.48 -11.97
C GLY A 153 -12.15 -9.01 -10.54
N GLU A 154 -11.12 -9.82 -10.28
CA GLU A 154 -10.79 -10.28 -8.94
C GLU A 154 -10.12 -9.19 -8.10
N PHE A 155 -9.18 -8.44 -8.68
CA PHE A 155 -8.60 -7.27 -8.04
C PHE A 155 -9.70 -6.29 -7.61
N LYS A 156 -10.64 -5.97 -8.51
CA LYS A 156 -11.81 -5.13 -8.20
C LYS A 156 -12.57 -5.62 -6.98
N ARG A 157 -12.98 -6.89 -6.96
CA ARG A 157 -13.78 -7.45 -5.85
C ARG A 157 -13.05 -7.33 -4.52
N VAL A 158 -11.76 -7.67 -4.49
CA VAL A 158 -10.96 -7.65 -3.26
C VAL A 158 -10.71 -6.20 -2.80
N ALA A 159 -10.37 -5.30 -3.71
CA ALA A 159 -10.16 -3.89 -3.40
C ALA A 159 -11.41 -3.23 -2.81
N ASN A 160 -12.58 -3.43 -3.43
CA ASN A 160 -13.85 -2.92 -2.89
C ASN A 160 -14.18 -3.54 -1.54
N SER A 161 -13.98 -4.84 -1.37
CA SER A 161 -14.22 -5.50 -0.07
C SER A 161 -13.40 -4.85 1.06
N VAL A 162 -12.12 -4.52 0.81
CA VAL A 162 -11.28 -3.83 1.78
C VAL A 162 -11.76 -2.40 2.04
N TYR A 163 -12.14 -1.68 0.99
CA TYR A 163 -12.64 -0.32 1.09
C TYR A 163 -13.95 -0.25 1.88
N ASP A 164 -14.91 -1.11 1.55
CA ASP A 164 -16.24 -1.16 2.14
C ASP A 164 -16.21 -1.52 3.64
N ILE A 165 -15.30 -2.42 4.06
CA ILE A 165 -15.10 -2.72 5.49
C ILE A 165 -14.87 -1.43 6.27
N HIS A 166 -14.08 -0.49 5.74
CA HIS A 166 -13.82 0.79 6.38
C HIS A 166 -14.95 1.81 6.13
N ALA A 167 -15.44 1.93 4.90
CA ALA A 167 -16.43 2.94 4.53
C ALA A 167 -17.79 2.73 5.21
N LEU A 168 -18.18 1.48 5.43
CA LEU A 168 -19.43 1.07 6.06
C LEU A 168 -19.25 0.72 7.54
N TRP A 169 -18.18 1.20 8.18
CA TRP A 169 -17.84 0.86 9.56
C TRP A 169 -18.91 1.36 10.54
N ASP A 170 -19.62 0.43 11.18
CA ASP A 170 -20.57 0.73 12.25
C ASP A 170 -19.89 0.71 13.63
N ASP A 171 -19.75 1.87 14.25
CA ASP A 171 -19.15 2.03 15.59
C ASP A 171 -19.98 1.34 16.70
N ARG A 172 -21.24 0.96 16.44
CA ARG A 172 -22.11 0.23 17.38
C ARG A 172 -21.91 -1.28 17.33
N GLY A 173 -21.13 -1.79 16.36
CA GLY A 173 -20.82 -3.21 16.23
C GLY A 173 -20.09 -3.79 17.46
N SER A 174 -20.15 -5.12 17.61
CA SER A 174 -19.45 -5.79 18.70
C SER A 174 -17.93 -5.70 18.53
N LYS A 175 -17.21 -5.68 19.67
CA LYS A 175 -15.75 -5.66 19.69
C LYS A 175 -15.13 -6.81 18.89
N ASP A 176 -15.67 -8.02 19.03
CA ASP A 176 -15.16 -9.19 18.32
C ASP A 176 -15.46 -9.11 16.82
N GLY A 177 -16.65 -8.62 16.43
CA GLY A 177 -17.00 -8.35 15.04
C GLY A 177 -16.05 -7.34 14.40
N HIS A 178 -15.73 -6.26 15.11
CA HIS A 178 -14.73 -5.27 14.65
C HIS A 178 -13.34 -5.88 14.49
N GLN A 179 -12.90 -6.74 15.40
CA GLN A 179 -11.60 -7.39 15.28
C GLN A 179 -11.56 -8.35 14.08
N VAL A 180 -12.61 -9.13 13.85
CA VAL A 180 -12.75 -9.99 12.67
C VAL A 180 -12.73 -9.17 11.38
N ALA A 181 -13.47 -8.06 11.32
CA ALA A 181 -13.49 -7.16 10.18
C ALA A 181 -12.10 -6.58 9.88
N ALA A 182 -11.36 -6.16 10.91
CA ALA A 182 -9.99 -5.67 10.75
C ALA A 182 -9.02 -6.74 10.23
N VAL A 183 -9.12 -7.99 10.72
CA VAL A 183 -8.33 -9.12 10.23
C VAL A 183 -8.67 -9.43 8.76
N ALA A 184 -9.95 -9.40 8.40
CA ALA A 184 -10.41 -9.60 7.03
C ALA A 184 -9.88 -8.51 6.08
N ALA A 185 -9.85 -7.24 6.52
CA ALA A 185 -9.28 -6.13 5.78
C ALA A 185 -7.76 -6.31 5.55
N ILE A 186 -7.01 -6.74 6.58
CA ILE A 186 -5.56 -6.99 6.46
C ILE A 186 -5.27 -8.11 5.46
N GLY A 187 -5.97 -9.25 5.59
CA GLY A 187 -5.80 -10.37 4.68
C GLY A 187 -6.15 -10.02 3.24
N SER A 188 -7.29 -9.36 3.04
CA SER A 188 -7.75 -8.94 1.72
C SER A 188 -6.85 -7.86 1.10
N MET A 189 -6.32 -6.92 1.88
CA MET A 189 -5.36 -5.93 1.38
C MET A 189 -4.06 -6.59 0.93
N ALA A 190 -3.53 -7.53 1.71
CA ALA A 190 -2.33 -8.27 1.30
C ALA A 190 -2.59 -9.07 0.01
N TYR A 191 -3.79 -9.64 -0.13
CA TYR A 191 -4.17 -10.32 -1.36
C TYR A 191 -4.32 -9.38 -2.55
N ALA A 192 -4.95 -8.21 -2.38
CA ALA A 192 -5.04 -7.16 -3.39
C ALA A 192 -3.64 -6.72 -3.87
N ALA A 193 -2.68 -6.60 -2.95
CA ALA A 193 -1.29 -6.30 -3.31
C ALA A 193 -0.65 -7.41 -4.17
N THR A 194 -0.99 -8.70 -3.96
CA THR A 194 -0.51 -9.77 -4.86
C THR A 194 -1.13 -9.71 -6.25
N LEU A 195 -2.42 -9.37 -6.34
CA LEU A 195 -3.14 -9.19 -7.60
C LEU A 195 -2.61 -7.97 -8.37
N PHE A 196 -2.32 -6.89 -7.65
CA PHE A 196 -1.62 -5.71 -8.17
C PHE A 196 -0.30 -6.07 -8.85
N LEU A 197 0.55 -6.88 -8.19
CA LEU A 197 1.81 -7.31 -8.79
C LEU A 197 1.63 -8.18 -10.04
N ALA A 198 0.60 -9.01 -10.07
CA ALA A 198 0.27 -9.80 -11.25
C ALA A 198 -0.16 -8.89 -12.41
N ALA A 199 -1.05 -7.93 -12.14
CA ALA A 199 -1.50 -6.94 -13.12
C ALA A 199 -0.32 -6.10 -13.67
N LEU A 200 0.60 -5.64 -12.81
CA LEU A 200 1.79 -4.92 -13.28
C LEU A 200 2.67 -5.76 -14.23
N ARG A 201 2.77 -7.09 -14.01
CA ARG A 201 3.52 -7.97 -14.92
C ARG A 201 2.83 -8.09 -16.27
N GLU A 202 1.51 -8.28 -16.27
CA GLU A 202 0.70 -8.38 -17.48
C GLU A 202 0.71 -7.07 -18.28
N LEU A 203 0.76 -5.92 -17.59
CA LEU A 203 0.91 -4.60 -18.22
C LEU A 203 2.35 -4.29 -18.68
N GLY A 204 3.34 -5.14 -18.40
CA GLY A 204 4.76 -4.86 -18.68
C GLY A 204 5.34 -3.70 -17.86
N ARG A 205 4.70 -3.35 -16.73
CA ARG A 205 5.10 -2.24 -15.83
C ARG A 205 5.78 -2.74 -14.55
N TYR A 206 5.92 -4.05 -14.36
CA TYR A 206 6.57 -4.64 -13.18
C TYR A 206 8.07 -4.35 -13.14
N GLN A 207 8.54 -3.87 -11.99
CA GLN A 207 9.96 -3.71 -11.66
C GLN A 207 10.39 -4.71 -10.57
N GLU A 208 11.48 -5.45 -10.79
CA GLU A 208 12.02 -6.39 -9.79
C GLU A 208 12.36 -5.68 -8.47
N VAL A 209 12.89 -4.45 -8.56
CA VAL A 209 13.02 -3.56 -7.40
C VAL A 209 12.01 -2.43 -7.56
N PRO A 210 11.06 -2.26 -6.63
CA PRO A 210 11.04 -2.86 -5.29
C PRO A 210 10.19 -4.14 -5.19
N TYR A 211 9.41 -4.49 -6.22
CA TYR A 211 8.27 -5.40 -6.07
C TYR A 211 8.63 -6.87 -5.88
N GLY A 212 9.81 -7.32 -6.31
CA GLY A 212 10.34 -8.66 -6.01
C GLY A 212 10.49 -8.90 -4.51
N ARG A 213 10.55 -7.83 -3.71
CA ARG A 213 10.63 -7.89 -2.24
C ARG A 213 9.29 -7.70 -1.54
N LEU A 214 8.23 -7.32 -2.25
CA LEU A 214 6.94 -6.99 -1.62
C LEU A 214 6.28 -8.23 -1.00
N VAL A 215 6.14 -9.33 -1.74
CA VAL A 215 5.55 -10.58 -1.22
C VAL A 215 6.36 -11.15 -0.03
N PRO A 216 7.70 -11.26 -0.10
CA PRO A 216 8.51 -11.62 1.06
C PRO A 216 8.27 -10.73 2.28
N ALA A 217 8.18 -9.41 2.10
CA ALA A 217 7.92 -8.47 3.18
C ALA A 217 6.51 -8.67 3.77
N MET A 218 5.49 -8.75 2.92
CA MET A 218 4.09 -8.96 3.35
C MET A 218 3.94 -10.27 4.12
N ARG A 219 4.56 -11.37 3.67
CA ARG A 219 4.52 -12.65 4.39
C ARG A 219 5.05 -12.51 5.82
N ARG A 220 6.18 -11.82 6.00
CA ARG A 220 6.77 -11.58 7.34
C ARG A 220 5.88 -10.72 8.23
N LEU A 221 5.19 -9.75 7.64
CA LEU A 221 4.19 -8.94 8.34
C LEU A 221 3.01 -9.81 8.77
N LEU A 222 2.42 -10.57 7.85
CA LEU A 222 1.27 -11.44 8.12
C LEU A 222 1.57 -12.54 9.14
N ASP A 223 2.79 -13.09 9.17
CA ASP A 223 3.21 -14.05 10.21
C ASP A 223 3.03 -13.47 11.63
N ARG A 224 3.03 -12.13 11.79
CA ARG A 224 2.80 -11.45 13.07
C ARG A 224 1.32 -11.22 13.40
N LEU A 225 0.41 -11.32 12.43
CA LEU A 225 -1.03 -11.10 12.66
C LEU A 225 -1.60 -12.12 13.67
N GLY A 226 -1.14 -13.38 13.58
CA GLY A 226 -1.48 -14.45 14.52
C GLY A 226 -0.55 -14.57 15.72
N ALA A 227 0.58 -13.87 15.75
CA ALA A 227 1.49 -13.92 16.88
C ALA A 227 0.87 -13.16 18.08
N HIS A 228 0.75 -13.83 19.22
CA HIS A 228 0.47 -13.16 20.47
C HIS A 228 1.70 -12.32 20.87
N PRO A 229 1.55 -11.03 21.23
CA PRO A 229 2.62 -10.32 21.93
C PRO A 229 2.88 -10.96 23.29
#